data_AF-A0AAD0E3A5-F1
#
_entry.id   AF-A0AAD0E3A5-F1
#
_cell.length_a   1.000
_cell.length_b   1.000
_cell.length_c   1.000
_cell.angle_alpha   90.00
_cell.angle_beta   90.00
_cell.angle_gamma   90.00
#
_symmetry.space_group_name_H-M   'P 1'
#
loop_
_entity.id
_entity.type
_entity.pdbx_description
1 polymer ?
#
loop_
_entity_poly.entity_id
_entity_poly.type
_entity_poly.pdbx_seq_one_letter_code
_entity_poly.pdbx_strand_id
1 'polypeptide(L)'
;MNYLAHLHLGGHRPAQLLGSLYGDFVKGPLPGRFPVELEAAIRLHRRIDAFTDNHPLIKASIARFPAQRRRYAGIMLDVFFDHCLARDWHRYADMPLDAFTRKVYGTLAAEPLLPERLALIAPRMAAQDWLGSYRDFAVLEQVLNGISRRLSRPEGLAGGMQELQALYQPLSADFAEFYPLLEAFAQAALAGRETTSVG
;
A
#
# COMPACT_ATOMS: atom_id res chain seq x y z
N MET A 1 4.93 -1.90 1.08
CA MET A 1 4.18 -0.88 0.31
C MET A 1 3.02 -0.38 1.16
N ASN A 2 2.28 0.66 0.77
CA ASN A 2 1.12 1.14 1.53
C ASN A 2 -0.19 0.93 0.74
N TYR A 3 -1.31 1.50 1.22
CA TYR A 3 -2.67 1.17 0.76
C TYR A 3 -2.88 1.26 -0.75
N LEU A 4 -2.42 2.33 -1.41
CA LEU A 4 -2.68 2.56 -2.83
C LEU A 4 -2.03 1.48 -3.68
N ALA A 5 -0.77 1.14 -3.41
CA ALA A 5 -0.08 0.09 -4.14
C ALA A 5 -0.72 -1.29 -3.93
N HIS A 6 -1.12 -1.65 -2.70
CA HIS A 6 -1.81 -2.93 -2.47
C HIS A 6 -3.15 -3.00 -3.20
N LEU A 7 -3.89 -1.89 -3.25
CA LEU A 7 -5.14 -1.81 -4.01
C LEU A 7 -4.89 -1.93 -5.51
N HIS A 8 -3.87 -1.26 -6.03
CA HIS A 8 -3.50 -1.32 -7.45
C HIS A 8 -3.12 -2.75 -7.87
N LEU A 9 -2.26 -3.40 -7.09
CA LEU A 9 -1.70 -4.72 -7.38
C LEU A 9 -2.64 -5.90 -7.07
N GLY A 10 -3.71 -5.66 -6.29
CA GLY A 10 -4.57 -6.71 -5.75
C GLY A 10 -5.60 -7.28 -6.72
N GLY A 11 -5.82 -6.62 -7.85
CA GLY A 11 -6.90 -6.90 -8.80
C GLY A 11 -8.12 -5.98 -8.61
N HIS A 12 -9.10 -6.09 -9.51
CA HIS A 12 -10.16 -5.09 -9.67
C HIS A 12 -11.55 -5.53 -9.19
N ARG A 13 -11.72 -6.76 -8.74
CA ARG A 13 -13.01 -7.27 -8.24
C ARG A 13 -13.25 -6.81 -6.80
N PRO A 14 -14.51 -6.67 -6.34
CA PRO A 14 -14.80 -6.18 -4.99
C PRO A 14 -14.05 -6.93 -3.87
N ALA A 15 -14.07 -8.27 -3.88
CA ALA A 15 -13.36 -9.09 -2.89
C ALA A 15 -11.83 -8.89 -2.91
N GLN A 16 -11.27 -8.62 -4.10
CA GLN A 16 -9.85 -8.33 -4.26
C GLN A 16 -9.48 -6.97 -3.64
N LEU A 17 -10.24 -5.92 -3.95
CA LEU A 17 -10.04 -4.58 -3.38
C LEU A 17 -10.18 -4.59 -1.85
N LEU A 18 -11.20 -5.27 -1.32
CA LEU A 18 -11.37 -5.45 0.12
C LEU A 18 -10.18 -6.19 0.72
N GLY A 19 -9.78 -7.32 0.13
CA GLY A 19 -8.67 -8.13 0.63
C GLY A 19 -7.32 -7.41 0.62
N SER A 20 -7.09 -6.53 -0.36
CA SER A 20 -5.90 -5.67 -0.44
C SER A 20 -5.76 -4.74 0.76
N LEU A 21 -6.86 -4.27 1.35
CA LEU A 21 -6.81 -3.49 2.59
C LEU A 21 -6.86 -4.39 3.82
N TYR A 22 -7.64 -5.47 3.80
CA TYR A 22 -7.79 -6.37 4.95
C TYR A 22 -6.45 -6.99 5.38
N GLY A 23 -5.47 -7.12 4.48
CA GLY A 23 -4.09 -7.52 4.84
C GLY A 23 -3.49 -6.76 6.03
N ASP A 24 -3.79 -5.46 6.14
CA ASP A 24 -3.33 -4.62 7.24
C ASP A 24 -4.14 -4.78 8.53
N PHE A 25 -5.42 -5.15 8.42
CA PHE A 25 -6.35 -5.20 9.55
C PHE A 25 -6.60 -6.60 10.08
N VAL A 26 -6.28 -7.63 9.29
CA VAL A 26 -6.52 -9.04 9.59
C VAL A 26 -5.17 -9.72 9.86
N LYS A 27 -4.86 -9.92 11.14
CA LYS A 27 -3.63 -10.59 11.57
C LYS A 27 -3.84 -12.08 11.80
N GLY A 28 -2.74 -12.84 11.74
CA GLY A 28 -2.70 -14.28 12.01
C GLY A 28 -3.17 -15.18 10.86
N PRO A 29 -3.35 -16.49 11.14
CA PRO A 29 -3.83 -17.45 10.17
C PRO A 29 -5.21 -17.10 9.58
N LEU A 30 -5.49 -17.67 8.41
CA LEU A 30 -6.75 -17.53 7.67
C LEU A 30 -7.38 -18.92 7.55
N PRO A 31 -8.22 -19.33 8.53
CA PRO A 31 -8.78 -20.67 8.62
C PRO A 31 -10.10 -20.84 7.86
N GLY A 32 -10.49 -19.92 6.98
CA GLY A 32 -11.78 -19.96 6.25
C GLY A 32 -12.88 -19.09 6.89
N ARG A 33 -12.52 -18.02 7.61
CA ARG A 33 -13.51 -17.09 8.20
C ARG A 33 -14.05 -16.04 7.24
N PHE A 34 -13.44 -15.93 6.06
CA PHE A 34 -13.83 -15.04 4.99
C PHE A 34 -14.13 -15.85 3.73
N PRO A 35 -14.89 -15.29 2.77
CA PRO A 35 -15.01 -15.88 1.44
C PRO A 35 -13.65 -16.20 0.83
N VAL A 36 -13.56 -17.31 0.09
CA VAL A 36 -12.30 -17.83 -0.47
C VAL A 36 -11.52 -16.76 -1.23
N GLU A 37 -12.20 -15.95 -2.04
CA GLU A 37 -11.57 -14.89 -2.83
C GLU A 37 -10.97 -13.78 -1.95
N LEU A 38 -11.65 -13.43 -0.86
CA LEU A 38 -11.21 -12.42 0.08
C LEU A 38 -9.98 -12.90 0.86
N GLU A 39 -9.97 -14.15 1.32
CA GLU A 39 -8.77 -14.73 1.94
C GLU A 39 -7.60 -14.80 0.96
N ALA A 40 -7.87 -15.18 -0.29
CA ALA A 40 -6.85 -15.20 -1.32
C ALA A 40 -6.25 -13.80 -1.51
N ALA A 41 -7.06 -12.75 -1.55
CA ALA A 41 -6.59 -11.37 -1.67
C ALA A 41 -5.78 -10.92 -0.43
N ILE A 42 -6.19 -11.30 0.79
CA ILE A 42 -5.36 -11.07 2.00
C ILE A 42 -4.01 -11.78 1.90
N ARG A 43 -3.98 -13.02 1.39
CA ARG A 43 -2.72 -13.75 1.14
C ARG A 43 -1.87 -13.07 0.08
N LEU A 44 -2.48 -12.43 -0.94
CA LEU A 44 -1.75 -11.69 -1.96
C LEU A 44 -1.06 -10.46 -1.36
N HIS A 45 -1.78 -9.67 -0.55
CA HIS A 45 -1.21 -8.55 0.18
C HIS A 45 0.06 -8.96 0.94
N ARG A 46 -0.02 -10.03 1.75
CA ARG A 46 1.13 -10.53 2.51
C ARG A 46 2.29 -11.00 1.64
N ARG A 47 2.01 -11.56 0.45
CA ARG A 47 3.04 -11.96 -0.51
C ARG A 47 3.72 -10.74 -1.14
N ILE A 48 2.97 -9.69 -1.43
CA ILE A 48 3.49 -8.40 -1.92
C ILE A 48 4.42 -7.79 -0.87
N ASP A 49 4.03 -7.79 0.42
CA ASP A 49 4.90 -7.34 1.51
C ASP A 49 6.17 -8.16 1.59
N ALA A 50 6.04 -9.48 1.65
CA ALA A 50 7.19 -10.37 1.76
C ALA A 50 8.15 -10.23 0.57
N PHE A 51 7.65 -10.02 -0.64
CA PHE A 51 8.48 -9.74 -1.81
C PHE A 51 9.20 -8.39 -1.66
N THR A 52 8.47 -7.35 -1.28
CA THR A 52 8.99 -5.98 -1.11
C THR A 52 10.09 -5.94 -0.05
N ASP A 53 9.80 -6.43 1.16
CA ASP A 53 10.72 -6.39 2.30
C ASP A 53 12.04 -7.15 2.05
N ASN A 54 11.99 -8.16 1.19
CA ASN A 54 13.16 -8.96 0.85
C ASN A 54 13.94 -8.44 -0.36
N HIS A 55 13.37 -7.53 -1.16
CA HIS A 55 13.96 -7.11 -2.43
C HIS A 55 15.25 -6.29 -2.22
N PRO A 56 16.33 -6.57 -2.98
CA PRO A 56 17.59 -5.83 -2.86
C PRO A 56 17.45 -4.32 -3.07
N LEU A 57 16.63 -3.87 -4.02
CA LEU A 57 16.38 -2.44 -4.25
C LEU A 57 15.75 -1.75 -3.04
N ILE A 58 14.82 -2.42 -2.35
CA ILE A 58 14.17 -1.88 -1.15
C ILE A 58 15.18 -1.74 0.00
N LYS A 59 16.04 -2.75 0.18
CA LYS A 59 17.14 -2.69 1.15
C LYS A 59 18.13 -1.57 0.82
N ALA A 60 18.42 -1.34 -0.46
CA ALA A 60 19.25 -0.24 -0.91
C ALA A 60 18.60 1.13 -0.62
N SER A 61 17.31 1.30 -0.91
CA SER A 61 16.56 2.52 -0.59
C SER A 61 16.56 2.81 0.91
N ILE A 62 16.33 1.80 1.75
CA ILE A 62 16.40 1.91 3.22
C ILE A 62 17.80 2.34 3.67
N ALA A 63 18.86 1.83 3.04
CA ALA A 63 20.24 2.14 3.40
C ALA A 63 20.65 3.59 3.13
N ARG A 64 19.93 4.30 2.22
CA ARG A 64 20.14 5.74 1.94
C ARG A 64 19.74 6.63 3.12
N PHE A 65 18.82 6.17 3.97
CA PHE A 65 18.44 6.93 5.17
C PHE A 65 19.58 6.93 6.21
N PRO A 66 19.73 8.03 6.97
CA PRO A 66 20.68 8.09 8.08
C PRO A 66 20.49 6.93 9.05
N ALA A 67 21.59 6.44 9.63
CA ALA A 67 21.59 5.26 10.50
C ALA A 67 20.57 5.36 11.64
N GLN A 68 20.39 6.56 12.20
CA GLN A 68 19.45 6.85 13.29
C GLN A 68 17.99 6.65 12.88
N ARG A 69 17.68 6.70 11.57
CA ARG A 69 16.32 6.62 11.03
C ARG A 69 15.99 5.30 10.34
N ARG A 70 16.97 4.42 10.12
CA ARG A 70 16.78 3.15 9.39
C ARG A 70 15.68 2.26 9.97
N ARG A 71 15.45 2.33 11.29
CA ARG A 71 14.36 1.61 11.96
C ARG A 71 12.97 1.97 11.42
N TYR A 72 12.78 3.23 11.01
CA TYR A 72 11.50 3.76 10.52
C TYR A 72 11.52 4.05 9.02
N ALA A 73 12.67 3.85 8.36
CA ALA A 73 12.85 4.06 6.94
C ALA A 73 11.88 3.25 6.09
N GLY A 74 11.58 2.00 6.47
CA GLY A 74 10.57 1.19 5.78
C GLY A 74 9.20 1.87 5.72
N ILE A 75 8.72 2.39 6.86
CA ILE A 75 7.43 3.11 6.93
C ILE A 75 7.44 4.37 6.06
N MET A 76 8.52 5.15 6.11
CA MET A 76 8.65 6.36 5.29
C MET A 76 8.71 6.00 3.81
N LEU A 77 9.41 4.92 3.46
CA LEU A 77 9.54 4.42 2.10
C LEU A 77 8.21 3.91 1.55
N ASP A 78 7.42 3.18 2.34
CA ASP A 78 6.09 2.70 1.94
C ASP A 78 5.14 3.86 1.59
N VAL A 79 5.12 4.90 2.43
CA VAL A 79 4.34 6.12 2.19
C VAL A 79 4.87 6.88 0.97
N PHE A 80 6.19 6.95 0.80
CA PHE A 80 6.82 7.63 -0.33
C PHE A 80 6.63 6.90 -1.67
N PHE A 81 6.58 5.57 -1.65
CA PHE A 81 6.36 4.77 -2.86
C PHE A 81 4.91 4.86 -3.32
N ASP A 82 3.94 4.93 -2.41
CA ASP A 82 2.55 5.26 -2.76
C ASP A 82 2.43 6.69 -3.32
N HIS A 83 3.23 7.65 -2.84
CA HIS A 83 3.34 8.98 -3.47
C HIS A 83 3.86 8.90 -4.90
N CYS A 84 4.95 8.17 -5.15
CA CYS A 84 5.50 8.01 -6.49
C CYS A 84 4.48 7.36 -7.43
N LEU A 85 3.78 6.32 -6.96
CA LEU A 85 2.69 5.67 -7.69
C LEU A 85 1.57 6.65 -8.03
N ALA A 86 1.09 7.44 -7.06
CA ALA A 86 0.01 8.40 -7.29
C ALA A 86 0.42 9.53 -8.23
N ARG A 87 1.66 10.04 -8.11
CA ARG A 87 2.23 11.10 -8.96
C ARG A 87 2.31 10.65 -10.42
N ASP A 88 2.82 9.44 -10.64
CA ASP A 88 3.09 8.90 -11.97
C ASP A 88 2.03 7.87 -12.43
N TRP A 89 0.84 7.93 -11.85
CA TRP A 89 -0.22 6.91 -11.99
C TRP A 89 -0.51 6.51 -13.45
N HIS A 90 -0.52 7.47 -14.36
CA HIS A 90 -0.76 7.27 -15.80
C HIS A 90 0.25 6.32 -16.48
N ARG A 91 1.38 6.01 -15.84
CA ARG A 91 2.37 5.05 -16.33
C ARG A 91 2.07 3.61 -15.94
N TYR A 92 1.28 3.41 -14.89
CA TYR A 92 1.05 2.12 -14.26
C TYR A 92 -0.40 1.62 -14.41
N ALA A 93 -1.35 2.52 -14.67
CA ALA A 93 -2.75 2.17 -14.80
C ALA A 93 -3.45 2.93 -15.94
N ASP A 94 -4.26 2.20 -16.70
CA ASP A 94 -5.11 2.78 -17.76
C ASP A 94 -6.30 3.58 -17.19
N MET A 95 -6.80 3.17 -16.03
CA MET A 95 -7.90 3.86 -15.34
C MET A 95 -7.35 5.10 -14.63
N PRO A 96 -7.94 6.30 -14.80
CA PRO A 96 -7.52 7.48 -14.06
C PRO A 96 -7.60 7.30 -12.54
N LEU A 97 -6.64 7.87 -11.79
CA LEU A 97 -6.55 7.71 -10.33
C LEU A 97 -7.88 8.07 -9.63
N ASP A 98 -8.52 9.17 -10.02
CA ASP A 98 -9.80 9.62 -9.43
C ASP A 98 -10.95 8.64 -9.70
N ALA A 99 -10.92 7.91 -10.82
CA ALA A 99 -11.90 6.87 -11.10
C ALA A 99 -11.61 5.62 -10.26
N PHE A 100 -10.33 5.27 -10.12
CA PHE A 100 -9.88 4.15 -9.30
C PHE A 100 -10.21 4.34 -7.82
N THR A 101 -9.86 5.48 -7.21
CA THR A 101 -10.11 5.74 -5.80
C THR A 101 -11.61 5.80 -5.49
N ARG A 102 -12.42 6.42 -6.36
CA ARG A 102 -13.89 6.40 -6.24
C ARG A 102 -14.45 4.98 -6.26
N LYS A 103 -13.94 4.11 -7.13
CA LYS A 103 -14.33 2.69 -7.17
C LYS A 103 -13.97 1.98 -5.85
N VAL A 104 -12.78 2.22 -5.30
CA VAL A 104 -12.35 1.67 -4.01
C VAL A 104 -13.27 2.15 -2.88
N TYR A 105 -13.54 3.46 -2.79
CA TYR A 105 -14.41 4.00 -1.75
C TYR A 105 -15.84 3.52 -1.85
N GLY A 106 -16.39 3.41 -3.07
CA GLY A 106 -17.71 2.80 -3.28
C GLY A 106 -17.75 1.34 -2.83
N THR A 107 -16.68 0.58 -3.08
CA THR A 107 -16.56 -0.82 -2.62
C THR A 107 -16.54 -0.90 -1.09
N LEU A 108 -15.80 -0.03 -0.42
CA LEU A 108 -15.76 0.02 1.04
C LEU A 108 -17.11 0.43 1.66
N ALA A 109 -17.79 1.40 1.06
CA ALA A 109 -19.10 1.85 1.53
C ALA A 109 -20.20 0.79 1.37
N ALA A 110 -20.07 -0.09 0.37
CA ALA A 110 -21.01 -1.16 0.10
C ALA A 110 -20.80 -2.41 0.97
N GLU A 111 -19.67 -2.53 1.68
CA GLU A 111 -19.34 -3.69 2.50
C GLU A 111 -19.77 -3.48 3.95
N PRO A 112 -20.82 -4.19 4.45
CA PRO A 112 -21.29 -4.02 5.82
C PRO A 112 -20.37 -4.65 6.86
N LEU A 113 -19.52 -5.62 6.49
CA LEU A 113 -18.70 -6.40 7.42
C LEU A 113 -17.20 -6.05 7.31
N LEU A 114 -16.90 -4.75 7.32
CA LEU A 114 -15.52 -4.28 7.43
C LEU A 114 -14.89 -4.66 8.78
N PRO A 115 -13.59 -5.02 8.83
CA PRO A 115 -12.83 -5.13 10.07
C PRO A 115 -12.99 -3.85 10.89
N GLU A 116 -13.21 -3.98 12.20
CA GLU A 116 -13.60 -2.88 13.10
C GLU A 116 -12.76 -1.61 12.89
N ARG A 117 -11.42 -1.73 12.86
CA ARG A 117 -10.53 -0.59 12.65
C ARG A 117 -10.65 0.03 11.26
N LEU A 118 -10.91 -0.76 10.22
CA LEU A 118 -11.13 -0.27 8.86
C LEU A 118 -12.50 0.42 8.77
N ALA A 119 -13.54 -0.15 9.38
CA ALA A 119 -14.88 0.44 9.45
C ALA A 119 -14.85 1.85 10.07
N LEU A 120 -14.02 2.07 11.10
CA LEU A 120 -13.86 3.38 11.75
C LEU A 120 -13.19 4.43 10.86
N ILE A 121 -12.27 4.03 9.97
CA ILE A 121 -11.51 4.99 9.16
C ILE A 121 -12.05 5.15 7.74
N ALA A 122 -12.74 4.14 7.19
CA ALA A 122 -13.19 4.13 5.79
C ALA A 122 -14.06 5.36 5.40
N PRO A 123 -15.04 5.80 6.22
CA PRO A 123 -15.82 7.00 5.89
C PRO A 123 -14.96 8.26 5.77
N ARG A 124 -14.01 8.45 6.69
CA ARG A 124 -13.09 9.59 6.67
C ARG A 124 -12.08 9.50 5.53
N MET A 125 -11.58 8.29 5.26
CA MET A 125 -10.66 7.99 4.17
C MET A 125 -11.27 8.41 2.82
N ALA A 126 -12.55 8.08 2.61
CA ALA A 126 -13.29 8.47 1.40
C ALA A 126 -13.59 9.97 1.36
N ALA A 127 -14.07 10.56 2.46
CA ALA A 127 -14.42 11.98 2.52
C ALA A 127 -13.22 12.92 2.28
N GLN A 128 -12.00 12.45 2.52
CA GLN A 128 -10.76 13.23 2.39
C GLN A 128 -9.85 12.71 1.25
N ASP A 129 -10.35 11.78 0.42
CA ASP A 129 -9.61 11.13 -0.67
C ASP A 129 -8.16 10.77 -0.30
N TRP A 130 -7.96 10.04 0.80
CA TRP A 130 -6.61 9.70 1.27
C TRP A 130 -5.76 9.01 0.19
N LEU A 131 -6.36 8.17 -0.65
CA LEU A 131 -5.66 7.41 -1.70
C LEU A 131 -5.25 8.33 -2.86
N GLY A 132 -6.14 9.20 -3.32
CA GLY A 132 -5.82 10.13 -4.40
C GLY A 132 -4.89 11.27 -3.96
N SER A 133 -4.96 11.64 -2.67
CA SER A 133 -4.15 12.71 -2.08
C SER A 133 -2.64 12.41 -2.04
N TYR A 134 -2.24 11.14 -2.15
CA TYR A 134 -0.82 10.77 -2.26
C TYR A 134 -0.13 11.43 -3.46
N ARG A 135 -0.84 11.96 -4.46
CA ARG A 135 -0.24 12.74 -5.56
C ARG A 135 0.53 13.97 -5.07
N ASP A 136 0.12 14.53 -3.94
CA ASP A 136 0.74 15.73 -3.36
C ASP A 136 1.77 15.31 -2.31
N PHE A 137 3.02 15.71 -2.51
CA PHE A 137 4.12 15.42 -1.58
C PHE A 137 3.89 16.03 -0.18
N ALA A 138 3.18 17.16 -0.08
CA ALA A 138 2.92 17.81 1.20
C ALA A 138 2.00 16.97 2.11
N VAL A 139 1.13 16.13 1.52
CA VAL A 139 0.19 15.28 2.27
C VAL A 139 0.93 14.23 3.11
N LEU A 140 2.13 13.82 2.71
CA LEU A 140 2.91 12.79 3.39
C LEU A 140 3.24 13.20 4.83
N GLU A 141 3.39 14.50 5.11
CA GLU A 141 3.60 14.99 6.47
C GLU A 141 2.43 14.60 7.38
N GLN A 142 1.19 14.82 6.92
CA GLN A 142 -0.02 14.48 7.67
C GLN A 142 -0.16 12.96 7.84
N VAL A 143 0.18 12.19 6.81
CA VAL A 143 0.17 10.72 6.85
C VAL A 143 1.18 10.20 7.88
N LEU A 144 2.44 10.67 7.83
CA LEU A 144 3.48 10.28 8.77
C LEU A 144 3.14 10.68 10.21
N ASN A 145 2.58 11.88 10.42
CA ASN A 145 2.08 12.30 11.73
C ASN A 145 0.91 11.43 12.23
N GLY A 146 0.04 10.98 11.32
CA GLY A 146 -1.03 10.03 11.60
C GLY A 146 -0.52 8.64 12.00
N ILE A 147 0.58 8.18 11.41
CA ILE A 147 1.23 6.90 11.73
C ILE A 147 2.01 7.03 13.05
N SER A 148 2.79 8.09 13.23
CA SER A 148 3.62 8.36 14.41
C SER A 148 2.81 8.25 15.71
N ARG A 149 1.60 8.82 15.75
CA ARG A 149 0.68 8.75 16.91
C ARG A 149 0.29 7.33 17.34
N ARG A 150 0.48 6.33 16.49
CA ARG A 150 0.15 4.92 16.76
C ARG A 150 1.38 4.10 17.15
N LEU A 151 2.58 4.67 17.01
CA LEU A 151 3.84 4.01 17.36
C LEU A 151 4.14 4.16 18.85
N SER A 152 4.85 3.18 19.41
CA SER A 152 5.32 3.25 20.81
C SER A 152 6.41 4.31 21.03
N ARG A 153 7.08 4.75 19.96
CA ARG A 153 8.11 5.79 19.94
C ARG A 153 7.83 6.77 18.80
N PRO A 154 6.90 7.73 18.99
CA PRO A 154 6.46 8.65 17.93
C PRO A 154 7.58 9.53 17.38
N GLU A 155 8.57 9.86 18.21
CA GLU A 155 9.75 10.65 17.86
C GLU A 155 10.62 10.00 16.77
N GLY A 156 10.47 8.70 16.54
CA GLY A 156 11.20 7.97 15.50
C GLY A 156 10.92 8.43 14.07
N LEU A 157 9.76 9.07 13.85
CA LEU A 157 9.39 9.69 12.56
C LEU A 157 9.61 11.21 12.54
N ALA A 158 10.06 11.80 13.66
CA ALA A 158 10.33 13.24 13.71
C ALA A 158 11.38 13.62 12.67
N GLY A 159 11.09 14.65 11.90
CA GLY A 159 11.96 15.11 10.81
C GLY A 159 11.96 14.21 9.56
N GLY A 160 11.05 13.24 9.45
CA GLY A 160 11.05 12.28 8.33
C GLY A 160 10.82 12.96 6.97
N MET A 161 10.04 14.04 6.94
CA MET A 161 9.80 14.81 5.72
C MET A 161 11.08 15.45 5.16
N GLN A 162 11.98 15.94 6.01
CA GLN A 162 13.25 16.51 5.57
C GLN A 162 14.12 15.46 4.87
N GLU A 163 14.13 14.23 5.37
CA GLU A 163 14.86 13.13 4.74
C GLU A 163 14.24 12.72 3.41
N LEU A 164 12.90 12.59 3.37
CA LEU A 164 12.21 12.28 2.13
C LEU A 164 12.42 13.37 1.08
N GLN A 165 12.48 14.64 1.49
CA GLN A 165 12.79 15.74 0.59
C GLN A 165 14.23 15.68 0.08
N ALA A 166 15.20 15.42 0.96
CA ALA A 166 16.61 15.28 0.59
C ALA A 166 16.87 14.06 -0.32
N LEU A 167 16.13 12.98 -0.10
CA LEU A 167 16.24 11.71 -0.84
C LEU A 167 15.21 11.57 -1.96
N TYR A 168 14.45 12.62 -2.28
CA TYR A 168 13.30 12.54 -3.18
C TYR A 168 13.66 11.92 -4.54
N GLN A 169 14.73 12.42 -5.15
CA GLN A 169 15.19 11.96 -6.46
C GLN A 169 15.74 10.53 -6.44
N PRO A 170 16.70 10.17 -5.57
CA PRO A 170 17.20 8.79 -5.54
C PRO A 170 16.11 7.78 -5.18
N LEU A 171 15.19 8.09 -4.26
CA LEU A 171 14.09 7.18 -3.94
C LEU A 171 13.06 7.07 -5.07
N SER A 172 12.81 8.15 -5.81
CA SER A 172 11.94 8.11 -7.00
C SER A 172 12.53 7.22 -8.10
N ALA A 173 13.85 7.25 -8.28
CA ALA A 173 14.55 6.37 -9.22
C ALA A 173 14.48 4.91 -8.78
N ASP A 174 14.73 4.63 -7.49
CA ASP A 174 14.61 3.29 -6.94
C ASP A 174 13.17 2.75 -7.11
N PHE A 175 12.14 3.59 -6.91
CA PHE A 175 10.74 3.22 -7.16
C PHE A 175 10.48 2.87 -8.63
N ALA A 176 10.97 3.70 -9.56
CA ALA A 176 10.76 3.50 -10.99
C ALA A 176 11.39 2.18 -11.50
N GLU A 177 12.49 1.74 -10.89
CA GLU A 177 13.10 0.44 -11.18
C GLU A 177 12.37 -0.72 -10.49
N PHE A 178 11.97 -0.53 -9.23
CA PHE A 178 11.37 -1.60 -8.43
C PHE A 178 9.90 -1.90 -8.78
N TYR A 179 9.08 -0.88 -9.00
CA TYR A 179 7.62 -1.05 -9.09
C TYR A 179 7.17 -1.96 -10.24
N PRO A 180 7.76 -1.89 -11.46
CA PRO A 180 7.44 -2.84 -12.53
C PRO A 180 7.74 -4.31 -12.17
N LEU A 181 8.78 -4.57 -11.37
CA LEU A 181 9.10 -5.92 -10.88
C LEU A 181 8.01 -6.41 -9.91
N LEU A 182 7.50 -5.50 -9.07
CA LEU A 182 6.43 -5.80 -8.13
C LEU A 182 5.10 -6.05 -8.85
N GLU A 183 4.78 -5.27 -9.89
CA GLU A 183 3.63 -5.51 -10.76
C GLU A 183 3.69 -6.89 -11.41
N ALA A 184 4.82 -7.23 -12.04
CA ALA A 184 5.00 -8.53 -12.68
C ALA A 184 4.82 -9.68 -11.67
N PHE A 185 5.37 -9.55 -10.46
CA PHE A 185 5.17 -10.52 -9.38
C PHE A 185 3.70 -10.67 -8.98
N ALA A 186 3.00 -9.55 -8.79
CA ALA A 186 1.58 -9.56 -8.40
C ALA A 186 0.68 -10.15 -9.50
N GLN A 187 0.93 -9.79 -10.76
CA GLN A 187 0.21 -10.33 -11.92
C GLN A 187 0.40 -11.85 -12.05
N ALA A 188 1.64 -12.34 -11.92
CA ALA A 188 1.91 -13.78 -11.92
C ALA A 188 1.20 -14.49 -10.75
N ALA A 189 1.15 -13.86 -9.58
CA ALA A 189 0.45 -14.38 -8.40
C ALA A 189 -1.08 -14.43 -8.57
N LEU A 190 -1.66 -13.52 -9.36
CA LEU A 190 -3.08 -13.50 -9.72
C LEU A 190 -3.39 -14.55 -10.79
N ALA A 191 -2.61 -14.61 -11.87
CA ALA A 191 -2.80 -15.56 -12.97
C ALA A 191 -2.67 -17.03 -12.52
N GLY A 192 -1.72 -17.34 -11.64
CA GLY A 192 -1.56 -18.70 -11.07
C GLY A 192 -2.74 -19.18 -10.21
N ARG A 193 -3.68 -18.28 -9.87
CA ARG A 193 -4.93 -18.63 -9.15
C ARG A 193 -6.07 -18.98 -10.09
N GLU A 194 -6.11 -18.35 -11.25
CA GLU A 194 -7.15 -18.62 -12.25
C GLU A 194 -7.03 -20.05 -12.79
N THR A 195 -5.81 -20.59 -12.86
CA THR A 195 -5.54 -21.97 -13.29
C THR A 195 -5.82 -23.03 -12.22
N THR A 196 -5.86 -22.66 -10.94
CA THR A 196 -6.12 -23.60 -9.82
C THR A 196 -7.59 -23.64 -9.39
N SER A 197 -8.44 -22.78 -9.94
CA SER A 197 -9.89 -22.75 -9.63
C SER A 197 -10.75 -23.58 -10.60
N VAL A 198 -10.12 -24.33 -11.51
CA VAL A 198 -10.75 -25.31 -12.41
C VAL A 198 -10.18 -26.69 -12.07
N GLY A 199 -10.67 -27.30 -10.99
CA GLY A 199 -10.24 -28.61 -10.52
C GLY A 199 -11.19 -29.17 -9.48
#